data_AF-A0A941I4Z2-F1
#
_entry.id   AF-A0A941I4Z2-F1
#
_cell.length_a   1.000
_cell.length_b   1.000
_cell.length_c   1.000
_cell.angle_alpha   90.00
_cell.angle_beta   90.00
_cell.angle_gamma   90.00
#
_symmetry.space_group_name_H-M   'P 1'
#
loop_
_entity.id
_entity.type
_entity.pdbx_description
1 polymer ?
#
loop_
_entity_poly.entity_id
_entity_poly.type
_entity_poly.pdbx_seq_one_letter_code
_entity_poly.pdbx_strand_id
1 'polypeptide(L)'
;MSDLPSATVLTGETCFALLDDARSDGQASRLFLGHAGTVLCAHPTQWQECWQQVQQALQRGLYAVSVLSYETGAMLQGVSPRADQQASQILLFSECHHLNREQVEAWLSQREPALSGIAEIQPSVQREAFCEAIQRIRDYIRAGDTYQVNYTYRLHFDAYGEPVDLYRRLRERQPVPYGALIRLPDQQTILSFSPELFVQHQQGILRARPMKGTAAASGDAAEDQARAQALSQDIKNCAENLMIVDLLRNDLGRVAETGSVQVPRLFEVTRFSSVLQMTSTIEAHCRQGLTLGALMDALYPCGSITGAPKRRTMEIIRELETEARHVYTGAIGWFDPVSAEGDLPDFCLAVPIRTLQLQPAIQDAKGRYRRGVLGVGAGIVYDSDPQLEFEECQLKARFLTGLLPQVGLIETMMADGGEIRHTELHWQRLRTSAAVLGIPLADQQLAALREQTENMVKMAGSQAQRVRIQLQPDGQSIAQTFPLAPLSTPENVLPRFILADQILNSGDYLLRHKTTFRAVYDDAWRAAEQQGAFDAVFQNEHGHLTEGGRSTLLVKLQGQWFTPPLSDGVLAGTMRRYAMENAPWQAQERSLTVHDLEAAEAICLCNALRGIFAVQWQR
;
A
#
# COMPACT_ATOMS: atom_id res chain seq x y z
N MET A 1 -9.14 31.83 -4.43
CA MET A 1 -9.07 30.53 -3.75
C MET A 1 -10.50 30.12 -3.48
N SER A 2 -11.07 29.28 -4.35
CA SER A 2 -12.41 28.71 -4.14
C SER A 2 -12.39 27.86 -2.87
N ASP A 3 -13.41 27.99 -2.03
CA ASP A 3 -13.58 27.26 -0.77
C ASP A 3 -13.48 25.74 -1.01
N LEU A 4 -12.29 25.18 -0.77
CA LEU A 4 -12.13 23.74 -0.60
C LEU A 4 -12.91 23.35 0.65
N PRO A 5 -13.64 22.22 0.65
CA PRO A 5 -14.35 21.75 1.83
C PRO A 5 -13.38 21.64 3.02
N SER A 6 -13.79 22.18 4.17
CA SER A 6 -12.94 22.28 5.36
C SER A 6 -12.58 20.90 5.93
N ALA A 7 -11.41 20.79 6.58
CA ALA A 7 -10.91 19.56 7.18
C ALA A 7 -11.91 18.88 8.15
N THR A 8 -12.81 19.65 8.75
CA THR A 8 -13.87 19.19 9.67
C THR A 8 -14.93 18.33 8.98
N VAL A 9 -15.18 18.51 7.68
CA VAL A 9 -16.11 17.69 6.88
C VAL A 9 -15.52 16.28 6.69
N LEU A 10 -14.19 16.19 6.52
CA LEU A 10 -13.46 14.96 6.22
C LEU A 10 -13.30 14.00 7.42
N THR A 11 -13.49 14.48 8.65
CA THR A 11 -13.48 13.62 9.85
C THR A 11 -14.83 12.95 10.09
N GLY A 12 -15.91 13.44 9.45
CA GLY A 12 -17.27 12.89 9.56
C GLY A 12 -17.71 12.06 8.36
N GLU A 13 -17.14 12.27 7.17
CA GLU A 13 -17.54 11.53 5.97
C GLU A 13 -16.94 10.13 5.91
N THR A 14 -17.82 9.12 6.02
CA THR A 14 -17.47 7.71 6.01
C THR A 14 -17.19 7.16 4.60
N CYS A 15 -17.67 7.83 3.55
CA CYS A 15 -17.54 7.43 2.15
C CYS A 15 -17.31 8.64 1.24
N PHE A 16 -16.26 8.58 0.40
CA PHE A 16 -15.93 9.61 -0.59
C PHE A 16 -15.14 8.98 -1.75
N ALA A 17 -15.06 9.69 -2.88
CA ALA A 17 -14.20 9.30 -3.99
C ALA A 17 -13.45 10.49 -4.58
N LEU A 18 -12.12 10.39 -4.66
CA LEU A 18 -11.28 11.29 -5.45
C LEU A 18 -10.83 10.52 -6.70
N LEU A 19 -11.22 10.97 -7.88
CA LEU A 19 -10.67 10.52 -9.16
C LEU A 19 -9.69 11.58 -9.66
N ASP A 20 -8.42 11.22 -9.75
CA ASP A 20 -7.28 12.15 -9.79
C ASP A 20 -6.49 12.00 -11.09
N ASP A 21 -6.46 13.07 -11.88
CA ASP A 21 -5.52 13.23 -12.98
C ASP A 21 -4.31 14.00 -12.46
N ALA A 22 -3.33 13.25 -11.92
CA ALA A 22 -2.11 13.80 -11.36
C ALA A 22 -1.18 14.41 -12.43
N ARG A 23 -1.55 14.38 -13.71
CA ARG A 23 -0.74 14.90 -14.84
C ARG A 23 -1.34 16.12 -15.52
N SER A 24 -2.60 16.44 -15.24
CA SER A 24 -3.23 17.66 -15.77
C SER A 24 -2.96 18.84 -14.85
N ASP A 25 -2.68 20.00 -15.44
CA ASP A 25 -2.68 21.28 -14.71
C ASP A 25 -4.08 21.95 -14.76
N GLY A 26 -4.99 21.41 -15.58
CA GLY A 26 -6.39 21.81 -15.63
C GLY A 26 -7.24 21.16 -14.54
N GLN A 27 -8.52 21.52 -14.48
CA GLN A 27 -9.50 20.96 -13.53
C GLN A 27 -10.03 19.59 -13.98
N ALA A 28 -9.12 18.63 -14.19
CA ALA A 28 -9.47 17.29 -14.67
C ALA A 28 -9.78 16.29 -13.54
N SER A 29 -9.36 16.58 -12.31
CA SER A 29 -9.64 15.72 -11.15
C SER A 29 -11.04 16.01 -10.60
N ARG A 30 -11.68 15.01 -10.03
CA ARG A 30 -13.05 15.06 -9.52
C ARG A 30 -13.12 14.50 -8.11
N LEU A 31 -13.58 15.32 -7.16
CA LEU A 31 -13.82 14.94 -5.77
C LEU A 31 -15.33 14.82 -5.54
N PHE A 32 -15.79 13.62 -5.19
CA PHE A 32 -17.18 13.28 -4.93
C PHE A 32 -17.42 13.15 -3.42
N LEU A 33 -18.41 13.90 -2.93
CA LEU A 33 -18.81 14.01 -1.53
C LEU A 33 -20.34 13.85 -1.40
N GLY A 34 -20.85 13.75 -0.17
CA GLY A 34 -22.28 13.56 0.06
C GLY A 34 -22.78 12.21 -0.49
N HIS A 35 -22.25 11.11 0.04
CA HIS A 35 -22.68 9.75 -0.32
C HIS A 35 -24.20 9.59 -0.11
N ALA A 36 -24.92 9.36 -1.21
CA ALA A 36 -26.38 9.30 -1.25
C ALA A 36 -26.92 7.86 -1.33
N GLY A 37 -26.05 6.88 -1.62
CA GLY A 37 -26.41 5.47 -1.70
C GLY A 37 -25.41 4.63 -2.49
N THR A 38 -25.59 3.31 -2.47
CA THR A 38 -24.76 2.36 -3.21
C THR A 38 -25.64 1.36 -3.94
N VAL A 39 -25.42 1.19 -5.23
CA VAL A 39 -26.01 0.11 -6.04
C VAL A 39 -25.02 -1.06 -6.05
N LEU A 40 -25.46 -2.23 -5.60
CA LEU A 40 -24.65 -3.44 -5.53
C LEU A 40 -25.06 -4.42 -6.63
N CYS A 41 -24.08 -4.88 -7.41
CA CYS A 41 -24.26 -5.94 -8.39
C CYS A 41 -23.46 -7.17 -7.96
N ALA A 42 -24.11 -8.08 -7.24
CA ALA A 42 -23.49 -9.31 -6.76
C ALA A 42 -23.60 -10.48 -7.75
N HIS A 43 -24.62 -10.46 -8.61
CA HIS A 43 -24.89 -11.53 -9.55
C HIS A 43 -25.24 -10.98 -10.95
N PRO A 44 -24.86 -11.66 -12.05
CA PRO A 44 -25.16 -11.23 -13.42
C PRO A 44 -26.63 -10.93 -13.69
N THR A 45 -27.55 -11.64 -13.03
CA THR A 45 -29.00 -11.42 -13.20
C THR A 45 -29.46 -10.05 -12.74
N GLN A 46 -28.71 -9.39 -11.85
CA GLN A 46 -29.00 -8.05 -11.34
C GLN A 46 -28.41 -6.95 -12.23
N TRP A 47 -27.51 -7.31 -13.16
CA TRP A 47 -26.69 -6.34 -13.88
C TRP A 47 -27.50 -5.26 -14.61
N GLN A 48 -28.53 -5.66 -15.36
CA GLN A 48 -29.40 -4.71 -16.06
C GLN A 48 -30.19 -3.82 -15.10
N GLU A 49 -30.70 -4.39 -14.01
CA GLU A 49 -31.42 -3.64 -12.98
C GLU A 49 -30.50 -2.62 -12.29
N CYS A 50 -29.26 -2.99 -11.97
CA CYS A 50 -28.29 -2.09 -11.37
C CYS A 50 -28.03 -0.87 -12.26
N TRP A 51 -27.82 -1.06 -13.57
CA TRP A 51 -27.61 0.07 -14.48
C TRP A 51 -28.87 0.92 -14.68
N GLN A 52 -30.06 0.32 -14.60
CA GLN A 52 -31.31 1.07 -14.60
C GLN A 52 -31.43 1.95 -13.33
N GLN A 53 -31.09 1.43 -12.15
CA GLN A 53 -31.08 2.19 -10.91
C GLN A 53 -30.08 3.35 -10.97
N VAL A 54 -28.89 3.12 -11.55
CA VAL A 54 -27.89 4.18 -11.79
C VAL A 54 -28.46 5.24 -12.73
N GLN A 55 -29.06 4.85 -13.85
CA GLN A 55 -29.63 5.82 -14.80
C GLN A 55 -30.72 6.68 -14.15
N GLN A 56 -31.59 6.10 -13.31
CA GLN A 56 -32.58 6.84 -12.52
C GLN A 56 -31.94 7.76 -11.46
N ALA A 57 -30.80 7.39 -10.89
CA ALA A 57 -30.04 8.26 -9.99
C ALA A 57 -29.44 9.46 -10.74
N LEU A 58 -28.85 9.23 -11.91
CA LEU A 58 -28.28 10.29 -12.75
C LEU A 58 -29.37 11.29 -13.21
N GLN A 59 -30.57 10.82 -13.53
CA GLN A 59 -31.72 11.66 -13.87
C GLN A 59 -32.21 12.51 -12.68
N ARG A 60 -31.98 12.05 -11.45
CA ARG A 60 -32.27 12.83 -10.22
C ARG A 60 -31.17 13.84 -9.89
N GLY A 61 -30.17 14.00 -10.75
CA GLY A 61 -29.06 14.94 -10.52
C GLY A 61 -27.91 14.37 -9.69
N LEU A 62 -27.92 13.07 -9.36
CA LEU A 62 -26.81 12.45 -8.63
C LEU A 62 -25.67 12.10 -9.58
N TYR A 63 -24.45 12.10 -9.06
CA TYR A 63 -23.26 11.57 -9.73
C TYR A 63 -23.09 10.11 -9.36
N ALA A 64 -22.49 9.32 -10.25
CA ALA A 64 -22.15 7.93 -9.95
C ALA A 64 -20.65 7.66 -10.12
N VAL A 65 -20.06 6.93 -9.17
CA VAL A 65 -18.70 6.41 -9.26
C VAL A 65 -18.76 4.89 -9.22
N SER A 66 -18.32 4.25 -10.30
CA SER A 66 -18.27 2.79 -10.39
C SER A 66 -16.97 2.23 -9.84
N VAL A 67 -17.11 1.08 -9.17
CA VAL A 67 -16.05 0.21 -8.68
C VAL A 67 -16.47 -1.22 -9.05
N LEU A 68 -16.22 -1.59 -10.29
CA LEU A 68 -16.65 -2.86 -10.87
C LEU A 68 -15.58 -3.93 -10.69
N SER A 69 -15.99 -5.12 -10.26
CA SER A 69 -15.09 -6.25 -10.05
C SER A 69 -14.92 -7.11 -11.30
N TYR A 70 -13.70 -7.58 -11.56
CA TYR A 70 -13.39 -8.51 -12.64
C TYR A 70 -14.30 -9.73 -12.65
N GLU A 71 -14.61 -10.29 -11.47
CA GLU A 71 -15.48 -11.46 -11.34
C GLU A 71 -16.90 -11.19 -11.84
N THR A 72 -17.43 -9.97 -11.69
CA THR A 72 -18.72 -9.59 -12.29
C THR A 72 -18.66 -9.76 -13.81
N GLY A 73 -17.57 -9.29 -14.43
CA GLY A 73 -17.32 -9.45 -15.85
C GLY A 73 -17.18 -10.92 -16.27
N ALA A 74 -16.48 -11.73 -15.46
CA ALA A 74 -16.32 -13.16 -15.72
C ALA A 74 -17.66 -13.90 -15.70
N MET A 75 -18.50 -13.61 -14.72
CA MET A 75 -19.82 -14.22 -14.60
C MET A 75 -20.76 -13.79 -15.74
N LEU A 76 -20.68 -12.55 -16.23
CA LEU A 76 -21.41 -12.10 -17.42
C LEU A 76 -21.01 -12.87 -18.69
N GLN A 77 -19.77 -13.37 -18.75
CA GLN A 77 -19.29 -14.25 -19.83
C GLN A 77 -19.59 -15.75 -19.58
N GLY A 78 -20.31 -16.08 -18.50
CA GLY A 78 -20.67 -17.45 -18.15
C GLY A 78 -19.57 -18.25 -17.44
N VAL A 79 -18.54 -17.58 -16.91
CA VAL A 79 -17.48 -18.23 -16.12
C VAL A 79 -17.93 -18.35 -14.66
N SER A 80 -17.70 -19.51 -14.06
CA SER A 80 -18.13 -19.78 -12.67
C SER A 80 -17.40 -18.88 -11.66
N PRO A 81 -18.12 -18.38 -10.63
CA PRO A 81 -17.56 -17.49 -9.63
C PRO A 81 -16.48 -18.14 -8.76
N ARG A 82 -15.71 -17.30 -8.06
CA ARG A 82 -14.88 -17.73 -6.93
C ARG A 82 -15.61 -17.53 -5.61
N ALA A 83 -15.25 -18.30 -4.58
CA ALA A 83 -15.86 -18.19 -3.26
C ALA A 83 -15.49 -16.86 -2.55
N ASP A 84 -14.30 -16.35 -2.82
CA ASP A 84 -13.74 -15.11 -2.29
C ASP A 84 -14.16 -13.86 -3.09
N GLN A 85 -15.02 -13.97 -4.10
CA GLN A 85 -15.34 -12.83 -4.97
C GLN A 85 -16.05 -11.67 -4.25
N GLN A 86 -15.88 -10.47 -4.76
CA GLN A 86 -16.58 -9.27 -4.31
C GLN A 86 -17.56 -8.76 -5.36
N ALA A 87 -18.70 -8.25 -4.90
CA ALA A 87 -19.70 -7.63 -5.75
C ALA A 87 -19.16 -6.32 -6.35
N SER A 88 -19.58 -6.02 -7.57
CA SER A 88 -19.41 -4.68 -8.14
C SER A 88 -20.26 -3.68 -7.37
N GLN A 89 -19.72 -2.48 -7.15
CA GLN A 89 -20.39 -1.40 -6.44
C GLN A 89 -20.43 -0.15 -7.30
N ILE A 90 -21.53 0.58 -7.25
CA ILE A 90 -21.67 1.89 -7.88
C ILE A 90 -22.15 2.86 -6.80
N LEU A 91 -21.26 3.76 -6.41
CA LEU A 91 -21.48 4.75 -5.36
C LEU A 91 -22.20 5.95 -5.97
N LEU A 92 -23.25 6.43 -5.30
CA LEU A 92 -24.00 7.61 -5.69
C LEU A 92 -23.64 8.78 -4.78
N PHE A 93 -23.43 9.96 -5.37
CA PHE A 93 -23.01 11.17 -4.67
C PHE A 93 -23.86 12.36 -5.07
N SER A 94 -24.15 13.25 -4.13
CA SER A 94 -24.87 14.50 -4.41
C SER A 94 -23.95 15.62 -4.91
N GLU A 95 -22.64 15.51 -4.67
CA GLU A 95 -21.67 16.59 -4.93
C GLU A 95 -20.49 16.09 -5.76
N CYS A 96 -20.01 16.94 -6.68
CA CYS A 96 -18.79 16.72 -7.45
C CYS A 96 -18.02 18.05 -7.61
N HIS A 97 -16.82 18.11 -7.07
CA HIS A 97 -15.92 19.25 -7.17
C HIS A 97 -14.81 18.96 -8.19
N HIS A 98 -14.65 19.84 -9.17
CA HIS A 98 -13.58 19.76 -10.15
C HIS A 98 -12.33 20.45 -9.61
N LEU A 99 -11.23 19.70 -9.52
CA LEU A 99 -9.99 20.14 -8.91
C LEU A 99 -8.85 20.09 -9.92
N ASN A 100 -7.97 21.08 -9.85
CA ASN A 100 -6.65 21.00 -10.48
C ASN A 100 -5.66 20.27 -9.57
N ARG A 101 -4.43 20.04 -10.06
CA ARG A 101 -3.39 19.33 -9.31
C ARG A 101 -3.06 19.95 -7.95
N GLU A 102 -2.94 21.28 -7.89
CA GLU A 102 -2.58 22.01 -6.67
C GLU A 102 -3.69 21.89 -5.62
N GLN A 103 -4.95 21.98 -6.05
CA GLN A 103 -6.11 21.82 -5.19
C GLN A 103 -6.23 20.40 -4.63
N VAL A 104 -5.90 19.38 -5.44
CA VAL A 104 -5.81 17.99 -4.96
C VAL A 104 -4.72 17.85 -3.89
N GLU A 105 -3.53 18.40 -4.14
CA GLU A 105 -2.42 18.33 -3.17
C GLU A 105 -2.76 19.04 -1.86
N ALA A 106 -3.37 20.23 -1.95
CA ALA A 106 -3.87 20.96 -0.81
C ALA A 106 -4.91 20.15 -0.03
N TRP A 107 -5.85 19.49 -0.72
CA TRP A 107 -6.86 18.62 -0.11
C TRP A 107 -6.25 17.39 0.58
N LEU A 108 -5.28 16.73 -0.04
CA LEU A 108 -4.56 15.60 0.55
C LEU A 108 -3.75 16.01 1.80
N SER A 109 -3.26 17.25 1.83
CA SER A 109 -2.40 17.80 2.89
C SER A 109 -3.17 18.46 4.05
N GLN A 110 -4.51 18.44 4.04
CA GLN A 110 -5.31 19.05 5.11
C GLN A 110 -5.20 18.34 6.48
N ARG A 111 -4.65 17.12 6.50
CA ARG A 111 -4.49 16.31 7.72
C ARG A 111 -3.09 16.48 8.27
N GLU A 112 -2.94 16.40 9.60
CA GLU A 112 -1.63 16.36 10.21
C GLU A 112 -0.84 15.17 9.64
N PRO A 113 0.37 15.40 9.09
CA PRO A 113 1.13 14.34 8.47
C PRO A 113 1.51 13.29 9.51
N ALA A 114 0.91 12.11 9.39
CA ALA A 114 1.27 10.95 10.17
C ALA A 114 2.24 10.05 9.38
N LEU A 115 3.03 9.25 10.10
CA LEU A 115 3.83 8.23 9.46
C LEU A 115 2.91 7.15 8.88
N SER A 116 2.88 7.07 7.55
CA SER A 116 2.21 6.02 6.80
C SER A 116 3.24 5.19 6.04
N GLY A 117 2.91 3.94 5.75
CA GLY A 117 3.77 3.05 4.98
C GLY A 117 3.17 1.67 4.84
N ILE A 118 3.97 0.78 4.26
CA ILE A 118 3.64 -0.62 4.05
C ILE A 118 4.62 -1.50 4.80
N ALA A 119 4.20 -2.72 5.08
CA ALA A 119 4.99 -3.73 5.77
C ALA A 119 4.57 -5.14 5.33
N GLU A 120 5.39 -6.14 5.66
CA GLU A 120 5.08 -7.58 5.50
C GLU A 120 4.62 -7.96 4.07
N ILE A 121 5.29 -7.47 3.04
CA ILE A 121 4.93 -7.79 1.65
C ILE A 121 5.20 -9.27 1.35
N GLN A 122 4.18 -9.98 0.86
CA GLN A 122 4.25 -11.40 0.53
C GLN A 122 3.52 -11.70 -0.79
N PRO A 123 4.16 -12.38 -1.76
CA PRO A 123 3.49 -12.82 -2.97
C PRO A 123 2.66 -14.08 -2.71
N SER A 124 1.46 -14.14 -3.30
CA SER A 124 0.58 -15.32 -3.32
C SER A 124 1.12 -16.48 -4.17
N VAL A 125 2.05 -16.19 -5.09
CA VAL A 125 2.67 -17.16 -6.00
C VAL A 125 4.18 -16.95 -5.98
N GLN A 126 4.94 -18.03 -5.75
CA GLN A 126 6.39 -18.02 -5.84
C GLN A 126 6.86 -18.06 -7.30
N ARG A 127 8.11 -17.67 -7.55
CA ARG A 127 8.67 -17.56 -8.91
C ARG A 127 8.52 -18.86 -9.70
N GLU A 128 8.75 -20.00 -9.09
CA GLU A 128 8.71 -21.31 -9.73
C GLU A 128 7.29 -21.63 -10.21
N ALA A 129 6.29 -21.45 -9.34
CA ALA A 129 4.88 -21.66 -9.67
C ALA A 129 4.37 -20.68 -10.74
N PHE A 130 4.86 -19.44 -10.74
CA PHE A 130 4.57 -18.46 -11.80
C PHE A 130 5.10 -18.96 -13.16
N CYS A 131 6.34 -19.46 -13.21
CA CYS A 131 6.93 -20.00 -14.43
C CYS A 131 6.18 -21.23 -14.96
N GLU A 132 5.75 -22.12 -14.07
CA GLU A 132 4.92 -23.28 -14.41
C GLU A 132 3.56 -22.87 -15.00
N ALA A 133 2.91 -21.85 -14.41
CA ALA A 133 1.65 -21.32 -14.92
C ALA A 133 1.81 -20.75 -16.33
N ILE A 134 2.89 -20.00 -16.61
CA ILE A 134 3.20 -19.50 -17.95
C ILE A 134 3.40 -20.65 -18.94
N GLN A 135 4.12 -21.71 -18.54
CA GLN A 135 4.29 -22.86 -19.41
C GLN A 135 2.94 -23.51 -19.77
N ARG A 136 2.03 -23.62 -18.81
CA ARG A 136 0.68 -24.13 -19.06
C ARG A 136 -0.13 -23.22 -19.98
N ILE A 137 0.01 -21.90 -19.86
CA ILE A 137 -0.61 -20.93 -20.79
C ILE A 137 -0.10 -21.15 -22.21
N ARG A 138 1.21 -21.34 -22.39
CA ARG A 138 1.80 -21.62 -23.71
C ARG A 138 1.24 -22.90 -24.33
N ASP A 139 0.94 -23.90 -23.51
CA ASP A 139 0.31 -25.14 -23.98
C ASP A 139 -1.14 -24.91 -24.45
N TYR A 140 -1.94 -24.10 -23.74
CA TYR A 140 -3.26 -23.67 -24.22
C TYR A 140 -3.17 -22.87 -25.53
N ILE A 141 -2.21 -21.96 -25.65
CA ILE A 141 -2.00 -21.18 -26.88
C ILE A 141 -1.61 -22.12 -28.03
N ARG A 142 -0.72 -23.08 -27.80
CA ARG A 142 -0.32 -24.07 -28.81
C ARG A 142 -1.50 -24.95 -29.25
N ALA A 143 -2.42 -25.27 -28.34
CA ALA A 143 -3.63 -26.01 -28.64
C ALA A 143 -4.68 -25.19 -29.41
N GLY A 144 -4.51 -23.86 -29.51
CA GLY A 144 -5.46 -22.96 -30.15
C GLY A 144 -6.63 -22.55 -29.27
N ASP A 145 -6.55 -22.77 -27.95
CA ASP A 145 -7.62 -22.42 -27.00
C ASP A 145 -7.71 -20.89 -26.77
N THR A 146 -6.60 -20.18 -26.92
CA THR A 146 -6.47 -18.73 -26.72
C THR A 146 -5.25 -18.18 -27.45
N TYR A 147 -5.25 -16.88 -27.75
CA TYR A 147 -4.12 -16.16 -28.36
C TYR A 147 -3.24 -15.46 -27.32
N GLN A 148 -3.84 -15.01 -26.22
CA GLN A 148 -3.15 -14.29 -25.15
C GLN A 148 -3.92 -14.50 -23.85
N VAL A 149 -3.20 -14.70 -22.74
CA VAL A 149 -3.79 -14.72 -21.39
C VAL A 149 -3.12 -13.66 -20.53
N ASN A 150 -3.91 -12.73 -19.98
CA ASN A 150 -3.41 -11.87 -18.90
C ASN A 150 -3.35 -12.68 -17.60
N TYR A 151 -2.18 -13.19 -17.23
CA TYR A 151 -1.99 -13.98 -16.01
C TYR A 151 -1.53 -13.08 -14.86
N THR A 152 -2.17 -13.24 -13.70
CA THR A 152 -1.94 -12.35 -12.57
C THR A 152 -1.83 -13.10 -11.25
N TYR A 153 -1.08 -12.53 -10.31
CA TYR A 153 -0.98 -12.96 -8.92
C TYR A 153 -1.18 -11.75 -8.00
N ARG A 154 -1.20 -11.98 -6.69
CA ARG A 154 -1.38 -10.97 -5.65
C ARG A 154 -0.11 -10.76 -4.82
N LEU A 155 0.15 -9.51 -4.48
CA LEU A 155 1.02 -9.13 -3.36
C LEU A 155 0.14 -8.73 -2.19
N HIS A 156 0.24 -9.47 -1.09
CA HIS A 156 -0.39 -9.16 0.19
C HIS A 156 0.58 -8.33 1.02
N PHE A 157 0.09 -7.36 1.79
CA PHE A 157 0.91 -6.51 2.65
C PHE A 157 0.07 -5.90 3.78
N ASP A 158 0.73 -5.39 4.81
CA ASP A 158 0.11 -4.56 5.84
C ASP A 158 0.36 -3.08 5.53
N ALA A 159 -0.64 -2.23 5.70
CA ALA A 159 -0.54 -0.78 5.57
C ALA A 159 -0.82 -0.10 6.92
N TYR A 160 0.12 0.71 7.38
CA TYR A 160 -0.01 1.49 8.62
C TYR A 160 -0.13 2.99 8.33
N GLY A 161 -0.62 3.75 9.30
CA GLY A 161 -1.00 5.16 9.12
C GLY A 161 -2.32 5.30 8.34
N GLU A 162 -2.61 6.51 7.86
CA GLU A 162 -3.84 6.76 7.11
C GLU A 162 -3.69 6.51 5.59
N PRO A 163 -4.69 5.89 4.93
CA PRO A 163 -4.63 5.60 3.50
C PRO A 163 -4.42 6.82 2.60
N VAL A 164 -4.87 8.00 3.05
CA VAL A 164 -4.72 9.25 2.29
C VAL A 164 -3.26 9.70 2.23
N ASP A 165 -2.50 9.53 3.32
CA ASP A 165 -1.07 9.78 3.32
C ASP A 165 -0.33 8.76 2.43
N LEU A 166 -0.73 7.49 2.51
CA LEU A 166 -0.18 6.45 1.64
C LEU A 166 -0.46 6.75 0.15
N TYR A 167 -1.68 7.20 -0.17
CA TYR A 167 -2.05 7.63 -1.52
C TYR A 167 -1.14 8.78 -2.00
N ARG A 168 -0.98 9.84 -1.20
CA ARG A 168 -0.12 10.98 -1.53
C ARG A 168 1.31 10.54 -1.85
N ARG A 169 1.90 9.69 -0.99
CA ARG A 169 3.26 9.17 -1.17
C ARG A 169 3.41 8.32 -2.44
N LEU A 170 2.42 7.48 -2.75
CA LEU A 170 2.44 6.65 -3.95
C LEU A 170 2.12 7.45 -5.23
N ARG A 171 1.29 8.49 -5.14
CA ARG A 171 0.95 9.43 -6.21
C ARG A 171 2.19 10.16 -6.72
N GLU A 172 3.05 10.62 -5.83
CA GLU A 172 4.34 11.23 -6.19
C GLU A 172 5.25 10.27 -6.98
N ARG A 173 5.23 8.99 -6.61
CA ARG A 173 6.04 7.94 -7.28
C ARG A 173 5.45 7.50 -8.62
N GLN A 174 4.13 7.54 -8.76
CA GLN A 174 3.39 7.02 -9.91
C GLN A 174 2.28 8.00 -10.34
N PRO A 175 2.62 9.18 -10.88
CA PRO A 175 1.62 10.13 -11.36
C PRO A 175 0.94 9.59 -12.63
N VAL A 176 -0.39 9.54 -12.62
CA VAL A 176 -1.20 8.92 -13.68
C VAL A 176 -2.45 9.74 -14.01
N PRO A 177 -3.03 9.58 -15.22
CA PRO A 177 -4.24 10.30 -15.62
C PRO A 177 -5.55 9.77 -15.01
N TYR A 178 -5.56 8.53 -14.53
CA TYR A 178 -6.76 7.88 -14.00
C TYR A 178 -6.50 7.31 -12.60
N GLY A 179 -5.92 8.14 -11.73
CA GLY A 179 -5.73 7.82 -10.32
C GLY A 179 -7.08 7.79 -9.58
N ALA A 180 -7.15 7.04 -8.48
CA ALA A 180 -8.32 7.06 -7.61
C ALA A 180 -7.94 6.83 -6.14
N LEU A 181 -8.59 7.57 -5.25
CA LEU A 181 -8.63 7.34 -3.81
C LEU A 181 -10.09 7.26 -3.40
N ILE A 182 -10.58 6.06 -3.11
CA ILE A 182 -11.99 5.82 -2.80
C ILE A 182 -12.08 5.18 -1.43
N ARG A 183 -12.83 5.79 -0.52
CA ARG A 183 -13.22 5.17 0.75
C ARG A 183 -14.65 4.66 0.59
N LEU A 184 -14.84 3.36 0.70
CA LEU A 184 -16.13 2.69 0.60
C LEU A 184 -16.92 2.82 1.91
N PRO A 185 -18.26 2.64 1.88
CA PRO A 185 -19.11 2.74 3.07
C PRO A 185 -18.73 1.77 4.21
N ASP A 186 -18.12 0.63 3.88
CA ASP A 186 -17.65 -0.38 4.83
C ASP A 186 -16.23 -0.10 5.35
N GLN A 187 -15.67 1.08 5.08
CA GLN A 187 -14.32 1.53 5.41
C GLN A 187 -13.18 0.85 4.63
N GLN A 188 -13.48 -0.02 3.67
CA GLN A 188 -12.46 -0.43 2.70
C GLN A 188 -11.99 0.79 1.91
N THR A 189 -10.70 0.82 1.55
CA THR A 189 -10.13 1.92 0.78
C THR A 189 -9.42 1.40 -0.46
N ILE A 190 -9.68 2.01 -1.61
CA ILE A 190 -9.05 1.68 -2.88
C ILE A 190 -8.11 2.82 -3.27
N LEU A 191 -6.85 2.47 -3.54
CA LEU A 191 -5.83 3.38 -4.05
C LEU A 191 -5.42 2.91 -5.45
N SER A 192 -5.91 3.57 -6.50
CA SER A 192 -5.63 3.22 -7.89
C SER A 192 -4.62 4.19 -8.51
N PHE A 193 -3.63 3.66 -9.22
CA PHE A 193 -2.65 4.41 -9.99
C PHE A 193 -2.70 3.97 -11.46
N SER A 194 -3.90 3.98 -12.04
CA SER A 194 -4.12 3.47 -13.39
C SER A 194 -3.70 4.45 -14.49
N PRO A 195 -2.88 4.01 -15.46
CA PRO A 195 -2.60 4.75 -16.68
C PRO A 195 -3.60 4.48 -17.83
N GLU A 196 -4.44 3.45 -17.72
CA GLU A 196 -5.17 2.90 -18.87
C GLU A 196 -6.63 3.33 -18.90
N LEU A 197 -7.03 3.94 -20.01
CA LEU A 197 -8.44 4.25 -20.28
C LEU A 197 -9.14 3.00 -20.79
N PHE A 198 -10.16 2.55 -20.08
CA PHE A 198 -11.05 1.51 -20.58
C PHE A 198 -11.95 2.09 -21.68
N VAL A 199 -12.83 3.01 -21.32
CA VAL A 199 -13.73 3.70 -22.25
C VAL A 199 -14.17 5.04 -21.68
N GLN A 200 -14.23 6.05 -22.53
CA GLN A 200 -14.82 7.35 -22.24
C GLN A 200 -15.97 7.60 -23.21
N HIS A 201 -17.08 8.12 -22.71
CA HIS A 201 -18.12 8.72 -23.52
C HIS A 201 -18.10 10.24 -23.31
N GLN A 202 -18.04 10.98 -24.42
CA GLN A 202 -18.17 12.43 -24.41
C GLN A 202 -19.00 12.86 -25.62
N GLN A 203 -20.18 13.44 -25.38
CA GLN A 203 -21.03 14.04 -26.41
C GLN A 203 -21.31 13.09 -27.60
N GLY A 204 -21.65 11.83 -27.33
CA GLY A 204 -21.96 10.83 -28.36
C GLY A 204 -20.75 10.08 -28.92
N ILE A 205 -19.52 10.45 -28.53
CA ILE A 205 -18.29 9.81 -29.00
C ILE A 205 -17.77 8.88 -27.90
N LEU A 206 -17.60 7.60 -28.24
CA LEU A 206 -16.88 6.63 -27.44
C LEU A 206 -15.40 6.62 -27.81
N ARG A 207 -14.54 6.65 -26.80
CA ARG A 207 -13.08 6.58 -26.96
C ARG A 207 -12.51 5.49 -26.07
N ALA A 208 -11.68 4.63 -26.64
CA ALA A 208 -10.85 3.68 -25.89
C ALA A 208 -9.36 3.94 -26.21
N ARG A 209 -8.48 3.69 -25.24
CA ARG A 209 -7.03 3.88 -25.43
C ARG A 209 -6.23 2.73 -24.83
N PRO A 210 -6.17 1.56 -25.50
CA PRO A 210 -5.32 0.47 -25.07
C PRO A 210 -3.85 0.88 -25.04
N MET A 211 -3.11 0.27 -24.12
CA MET A 211 -1.68 0.48 -23.95
C MET A 211 -0.93 -0.85 -23.92
N LYS A 212 0.03 -1.01 -24.82
CA LYS A 212 0.94 -2.16 -24.91
C LYS A 212 2.27 -1.70 -25.48
N GLY A 213 3.36 -2.19 -24.89
CA GLY A 213 4.72 -1.78 -25.19
C GLY A 213 5.20 -0.65 -24.28
N THR A 214 6.26 -0.92 -23.53
CA THR A 214 6.85 0.00 -22.56
C THR A 214 8.36 -0.01 -22.70
N ALA A 215 8.98 1.17 -22.66
CA ALA A 215 10.44 1.31 -22.60
C ALA A 215 10.82 2.22 -21.43
N ALA A 216 12.03 2.05 -20.87
CA ALA A 216 12.53 2.95 -19.84
C ALA A 216 12.87 4.32 -20.46
N ALA A 217 12.34 5.39 -19.87
CA ALA A 217 12.79 6.73 -20.19
C ALA A 217 14.18 6.95 -19.60
N SER A 218 15.07 7.56 -20.38
CA SER A 218 16.42 7.96 -20.01
C SER A 218 16.45 9.27 -19.21
N GLY A 219 15.44 10.12 -19.40
CA GLY A 219 15.46 11.50 -18.92
C GLY A 219 16.02 12.49 -19.95
N ASP A 220 16.75 12.02 -20.96
CA ASP A 220 17.25 12.80 -22.08
C ASP A 220 16.25 12.80 -23.25
N ALA A 221 15.94 13.98 -23.78
CA ALA A 221 14.90 14.12 -24.80
C ALA A 221 15.27 13.48 -26.14
N ALA A 222 16.54 13.50 -26.53
CA ALA A 222 16.98 12.92 -27.80
C ALA A 222 17.03 11.39 -27.72
N GLU A 223 17.57 10.85 -26.62
CA GLU A 223 17.54 9.41 -26.36
C GLU A 223 16.11 8.89 -26.23
N ASP A 224 15.24 9.59 -25.49
CA ASP A 224 13.84 9.19 -25.33
C ASP A 224 13.10 9.22 -26.67
N GLN A 225 13.39 10.20 -27.54
CA GLN A 225 12.81 10.25 -28.88
C GLN A 225 13.27 9.06 -29.74
N ALA A 226 14.56 8.70 -29.68
CA ALA A 226 15.10 7.54 -30.38
C ALA A 226 14.50 6.24 -29.85
N ARG A 227 14.38 6.09 -28.53
CA ARG A 227 13.72 4.92 -27.88
C ARG A 227 12.23 4.86 -28.23
N ALA A 228 11.55 5.99 -28.29
CA ALA A 228 10.15 6.05 -28.68
C ALA A 228 9.95 5.61 -30.14
N GLN A 229 10.82 6.05 -31.05
CA GLN A 229 10.81 5.60 -32.45
C GLN A 229 11.12 4.11 -32.58
N ALA A 230 12.10 3.60 -31.81
CA ALA A 230 12.40 2.18 -31.79
C ALA A 230 11.20 1.36 -31.28
N LEU A 231 10.54 1.81 -30.22
CA LEU A 231 9.37 1.13 -29.65
C LEU A 231 8.17 1.13 -30.60
N SER A 232 7.91 2.24 -31.32
CA SER A 232 6.81 2.32 -32.29
C SER A 232 7.06 1.55 -33.59
N GLN A 233 8.28 1.07 -33.80
CA GLN A 233 8.69 0.25 -34.95
C GLN A 233 9.01 -1.20 -34.55
N ASP A 234 8.99 -1.52 -33.26
CA ASP A 234 9.27 -2.87 -32.76
C ASP A 234 8.12 -3.81 -33.15
N ILE A 235 8.45 -4.78 -34.01
CA ILE A 235 7.48 -5.69 -34.63
C ILE A 235 6.66 -6.44 -33.58
N LYS A 236 7.29 -6.88 -32.48
CA LYS A 236 6.62 -7.61 -31.40
C LYS A 236 5.60 -6.72 -30.69
N ASN A 237 6.05 -5.56 -30.19
CA ASN A 237 5.20 -4.63 -29.45
C ASN A 237 4.04 -4.09 -30.32
N CYS A 238 4.30 -3.77 -31.59
CA CYS A 238 3.26 -3.34 -32.52
C CYS A 238 2.23 -4.43 -32.80
N ALA A 239 2.67 -5.69 -32.97
CA ALA A 239 1.75 -6.82 -33.18
C ALA A 239 0.84 -7.04 -31.96
N GLU A 240 1.39 -7.02 -30.75
CA GLU A 240 0.61 -7.12 -29.51
C GLU A 240 -0.39 -5.97 -29.38
N ASN A 241 0.04 -4.73 -29.63
CA ASN A 241 -0.84 -3.58 -29.56
C ASN A 241 -1.97 -3.64 -30.61
N LEU A 242 -1.65 -4.00 -31.85
CA LEU A 242 -2.62 -4.12 -32.93
C LEU A 242 -3.70 -5.17 -32.63
N MET A 243 -3.30 -6.30 -32.06
CA MET A 243 -4.26 -7.34 -31.64
C MET A 243 -5.26 -6.79 -30.60
N ILE A 244 -4.79 -6.01 -29.62
CA ILE A 244 -5.68 -5.37 -28.63
C ILE A 244 -6.55 -4.29 -29.29
N VAL A 245 -6.01 -3.54 -30.25
CA VAL A 245 -6.78 -2.56 -31.02
C VAL A 245 -7.93 -3.23 -31.76
N ASP A 246 -7.69 -4.35 -32.43
CA ASP A 246 -8.75 -5.08 -33.14
C ASP A 246 -9.80 -5.65 -32.20
N LEU A 247 -9.40 -6.14 -31.02
CA LEU A 247 -10.33 -6.59 -29.99
C LEU A 247 -11.26 -5.45 -29.53
N LEU A 248 -10.70 -4.28 -29.25
CA LEU A 248 -11.48 -3.13 -28.78
C LEU A 248 -12.30 -2.47 -29.90
N ARG A 249 -11.84 -2.52 -31.15
CA ARG A 249 -12.66 -2.14 -32.32
C ARG A 249 -13.88 -3.05 -32.44
N ASN A 250 -13.71 -4.35 -32.21
CA ASN A 250 -14.83 -5.29 -32.21
C ASN A 250 -15.82 -4.99 -31.08
N ASP A 251 -15.32 -4.76 -29.87
CA ASP A 251 -16.16 -4.42 -28.71
C ASP A 251 -16.93 -3.11 -28.94
N LEU A 252 -16.27 -2.03 -29.39
CA LEU A 252 -16.92 -0.75 -29.73
C LEU A 252 -17.91 -0.90 -30.89
N GLY A 253 -17.59 -1.72 -31.91
CA GLY A 253 -18.46 -1.98 -33.05
C GLY A 253 -19.83 -2.55 -32.68
N ARG A 254 -19.96 -3.20 -31.51
CA ARG A 254 -21.25 -3.71 -31.01
C ARG A 254 -22.21 -2.61 -30.59
N VAL A 255 -21.70 -1.42 -30.25
CA VAL A 255 -22.48 -0.28 -29.73
C VAL A 255 -22.39 0.97 -30.59
N ALA A 256 -21.51 0.96 -31.60
CA ALA A 256 -21.27 2.07 -32.50
C ALA A 256 -22.21 2.10 -33.71
N GLU A 257 -22.39 3.30 -34.28
CA GLU A 257 -23.02 3.47 -35.59
C GLU A 257 -22.18 2.74 -36.66
N THR A 258 -22.87 2.06 -37.58
CA THR A 258 -22.20 1.26 -38.62
C THR A 258 -21.23 2.13 -39.43
N GLY A 259 -19.96 1.72 -39.48
CA GLY A 259 -18.90 2.45 -40.20
C GLY A 259 -18.23 3.59 -39.43
N SER A 260 -18.67 3.90 -38.20
CA SER A 260 -18.12 5.01 -37.41
C SER A 260 -16.84 4.68 -36.62
N VAL A 261 -16.50 3.39 -36.48
CA VAL A 261 -15.32 2.96 -35.71
C VAL A 261 -14.04 3.30 -36.46
N GLN A 262 -13.21 4.17 -35.88
CA GLN A 262 -11.96 4.68 -36.45
C GLN A 262 -10.78 4.52 -35.48
N VAL A 263 -9.57 4.48 -36.01
CA VAL A 263 -8.32 4.45 -35.24
C VAL A 263 -7.49 5.68 -35.62
N PRO A 264 -7.83 6.87 -35.10
CA PRO A 264 -7.19 8.13 -35.51
C PRO A 264 -5.69 8.19 -35.16
N ARG A 265 -5.26 7.47 -34.11
CA ARG A 265 -3.84 7.38 -33.72
C ARG A 265 -3.51 5.93 -33.41
N LEU A 266 -2.49 5.39 -34.09
CA LEU A 266 -2.01 4.02 -33.92
C LEU A 266 -0.52 4.07 -33.55
N PHE A 267 -0.12 3.32 -32.53
CA PHE A 267 1.27 3.23 -32.05
C PHE A 267 1.88 4.56 -31.59
N GLU A 268 1.07 5.42 -30.97
CA GLU A 268 1.51 6.68 -30.38
C GLU A 268 2.28 6.42 -29.09
N VAL A 269 3.57 6.75 -29.07
CA VAL A 269 4.43 6.62 -27.89
C VAL A 269 4.46 7.93 -27.13
N THR A 270 3.96 7.91 -25.89
CA THR A 270 3.96 9.07 -24.99
C THR A 270 4.83 8.78 -23.77
N ARG A 271 5.52 9.80 -23.25
CA ARG A 271 6.26 9.68 -21.99
C ARG A 271 5.32 9.78 -20.78
N PHE A 272 5.44 8.83 -19.87
CA PHE A 272 4.79 8.78 -18.57
C PHE A 272 5.86 8.72 -17.47
N SER A 273 6.25 9.88 -16.92
CA SER A 273 7.28 9.98 -15.88
C SER A 273 8.61 9.31 -16.31
N SER A 274 8.91 8.15 -15.75
CA SER A 274 10.12 7.34 -15.97
C SER A 274 10.00 6.28 -17.06
N VAL A 275 8.86 6.19 -17.76
CA VAL A 275 8.64 5.24 -18.86
C VAL A 275 8.10 5.91 -20.11
N LEU A 276 8.40 5.31 -21.27
CA LEU A 276 7.74 5.56 -22.55
C LEU A 276 6.70 4.48 -22.75
N GLN A 277 5.48 4.87 -23.11
CA GLN A 277 4.35 3.95 -23.26
C GLN A 277 3.72 4.13 -24.64
N MET A 278 3.58 3.03 -25.36
CA MET A 278 2.84 3.00 -26.60
C MET A 278 1.34 2.83 -26.33
N THR A 279 0.54 3.66 -27.00
CA THR A 279 -0.91 3.70 -26.93
C THR A 279 -1.52 3.81 -28.33
N SER A 280 -2.76 3.36 -28.48
CA SER A 280 -3.53 3.54 -29.71
C SER A 280 -4.90 4.09 -29.34
N THR A 281 -5.41 5.07 -30.05
CA THR A 281 -6.72 5.69 -29.78
C THR A 281 -7.73 5.13 -30.77
N ILE A 282 -8.85 4.63 -30.25
CA ILE A 282 -9.98 4.13 -31.03
C ILE A 282 -11.18 5.01 -30.68
N GLU A 283 -11.89 5.49 -31.70
CA GLU A 283 -13.08 6.33 -31.54
C GLU A 283 -14.25 5.75 -32.33
N ALA A 284 -15.46 5.94 -31.81
CA ALA A 284 -16.68 5.53 -32.50
C ALA A 284 -17.87 6.41 -32.08
N HIS A 285 -18.80 6.65 -33.00
CA HIS A 285 -20.05 7.32 -32.67
C HIS A 285 -21.02 6.31 -32.06
N CYS A 286 -21.57 6.64 -30.90
CA CYS A 286 -22.52 5.77 -30.21
C CYS A 286 -23.86 5.71 -30.97
N ARG A 287 -24.48 4.52 -31.04
CA ARG A 287 -25.83 4.38 -31.61
C ARG A 287 -26.85 5.18 -30.80
N GLN A 288 -27.81 5.77 -31.49
CA GLN A 288 -28.95 6.43 -30.87
C GLN A 288 -29.81 5.44 -30.07
N GLY A 289 -30.35 5.90 -28.93
CA GLY A 289 -31.22 5.10 -28.06
C GLY A 289 -30.50 3.98 -27.29
N LEU A 290 -29.17 3.97 -27.25
CA LEU A 290 -28.42 2.99 -26.47
C LEU A 290 -28.58 3.26 -24.97
N THR A 291 -28.99 2.25 -24.20
CA THR A 291 -29.06 2.35 -22.74
C THR A 291 -27.70 2.10 -22.11
N LEU A 292 -27.49 2.62 -20.90
CA LEU A 292 -26.26 2.39 -20.14
C LEU A 292 -26.02 0.90 -19.88
N GLY A 293 -27.08 0.14 -19.55
CA GLY A 293 -26.99 -1.32 -19.37
C GLY A 293 -26.58 -2.05 -20.65
N ALA A 294 -27.10 -1.66 -21.81
CA ALA A 294 -26.72 -2.25 -23.10
C ALA A 294 -25.28 -1.91 -23.51
N LEU A 295 -24.83 -0.68 -23.19
CA LEU A 295 -23.44 -0.27 -23.39
C LEU A 295 -22.50 -1.12 -22.53
N MET A 296 -22.81 -1.26 -21.25
CA MET A 296 -21.96 -1.98 -20.30
C MET A 296 -21.94 -3.49 -20.58
N ASP A 297 -23.04 -4.10 -21.03
CA ASP A 297 -23.08 -5.49 -21.53
C ASP A 297 -22.16 -5.74 -22.73
N ALA A 298 -22.03 -4.74 -23.60
CA ALA A 298 -21.23 -4.89 -24.80
C ALA A 298 -19.74 -4.77 -24.52
N LEU A 299 -19.36 -3.84 -23.63
CA LEU A 299 -17.96 -3.46 -23.42
C LEU A 299 -17.30 -4.19 -22.24
N TYR A 300 -18.05 -4.59 -21.21
CA TYR A 300 -17.50 -5.15 -19.98
C TYR A 300 -17.45 -6.69 -20.00
N PRO A 301 -16.37 -7.33 -19.49
CA PRO A 301 -15.11 -6.75 -19.02
C PRO A 301 -14.20 -6.30 -20.18
N CYS A 302 -13.25 -5.42 -19.84
CA CYS A 302 -12.31 -4.85 -20.81
C CYS A 302 -11.48 -5.95 -21.50
N GLY A 303 -11.41 -5.91 -22.83
CA GLY A 303 -10.65 -6.88 -23.61
C GLY A 303 -9.14 -6.88 -23.35
N SER A 304 -8.55 -5.73 -23.01
CA SER A 304 -7.09 -5.58 -22.87
C SER A 304 -6.49 -6.33 -21.67
N ILE A 305 -7.30 -6.65 -20.66
CA ILE A 305 -6.88 -7.31 -19.41
C ILE A 305 -7.41 -8.74 -19.23
N THR A 306 -8.04 -9.29 -20.28
CA THR A 306 -8.47 -10.68 -20.36
C THR A 306 -7.59 -11.43 -21.37
N GLY A 307 -8.00 -11.41 -22.63
CA GLY A 307 -7.45 -12.20 -23.72
C GLY A 307 -8.52 -12.57 -24.74
N ALA A 308 -8.14 -13.28 -25.80
CA ALA A 308 -9.02 -13.64 -26.90
C ALA A 308 -8.85 -15.13 -27.26
N PRO A 309 -9.94 -15.91 -27.48
CA PRO A 309 -11.35 -15.56 -27.24
C PRO A 309 -11.68 -15.31 -25.76
N LYS A 310 -12.52 -14.29 -25.49
CA LYS A 310 -12.75 -13.71 -24.14
C LYS A 310 -13.18 -14.77 -23.11
N ARG A 311 -14.28 -15.49 -23.36
CA ARG A 311 -14.81 -16.51 -22.45
C ARG A 311 -13.81 -17.62 -22.14
N ARG A 312 -13.23 -18.25 -23.17
CA ARG A 312 -12.29 -19.37 -22.98
C ARG A 312 -11.04 -18.92 -22.20
N THR A 313 -10.55 -17.72 -22.49
CA THR A 313 -9.42 -17.15 -21.75
C THR A 313 -9.75 -16.92 -20.27
N MET A 314 -10.96 -16.43 -19.96
CA MET A 314 -11.38 -16.25 -18.57
C MET A 314 -11.55 -17.57 -17.82
N GLU A 315 -11.95 -18.65 -18.49
CA GLU A 315 -11.95 -20.01 -17.92
C GLU A 315 -10.52 -20.47 -17.57
N ILE A 316 -9.55 -20.24 -18.46
CA ILE A 316 -8.13 -20.54 -18.22
C ILE A 316 -7.59 -19.71 -17.05
N ILE A 317 -7.90 -18.41 -16.98
CA ILE A 317 -7.55 -17.55 -15.85
C ILE A 317 -8.14 -18.11 -14.54
N ARG A 318 -9.41 -18.50 -14.57
CA ARG A 318 -10.10 -19.07 -13.40
C ARG A 318 -9.42 -20.34 -12.90
N GLU A 319 -8.90 -21.15 -13.81
CA GLU A 319 -8.19 -22.40 -13.54
C GLU A 319 -6.76 -22.17 -12.99
N LEU A 320 -6.04 -21.17 -13.51
CA LEU A 320 -4.62 -20.95 -13.22
C LEU A 320 -4.33 -20.00 -12.05
N GLU A 321 -5.18 -18.99 -11.82
CA GLU A 321 -4.96 -18.06 -10.71
C GLU A 321 -5.33 -18.71 -9.38
N THR A 322 -4.72 -18.29 -8.28
CA THR A 322 -5.01 -18.84 -6.95
C THR A 322 -6.16 -18.11 -6.25
N GLU A 323 -6.39 -16.83 -6.56
CA GLU A 323 -7.29 -15.92 -5.86
C GLU A 323 -8.13 -15.07 -6.83
N ALA A 324 -9.23 -14.49 -6.34
CA ALA A 324 -10.00 -13.48 -7.10
C ALA A 324 -9.18 -12.21 -7.39
N ARG A 325 -9.55 -11.49 -8.45
CA ARG A 325 -8.97 -10.18 -8.80
C ARG A 325 -9.70 -9.03 -8.12
N HIS A 326 -10.99 -9.20 -7.78
CA HIS A 326 -11.83 -8.15 -7.21
C HIS A 326 -11.85 -6.91 -8.11
N VAL A 327 -11.62 -5.72 -7.56
CA VAL A 327 -11.56 -4.48 -8.35
C VAL A 327 -10.41 -4.51 -9.37
N TYR A 328 -9.29 -5.20 -9.10
CA TYR A 328 -8.16 -5.22 -10.01
C TYR A 328 -8.55 -5.82 -11.37
N THR A 329 -8.17 -5.15 -12.46
CA THR A 329 -8.61 -5.45 -13.84
C THR A 329 -10.13 -5.41 -14.09
N GLY A 330 -10.89 -4.83 -13.16
CA GLY A 330 -12.30 -4.50 -13.34
C GLY A 330 -12.48 -3.15 -14.05
N ALA A 331 -13.26 -2.23 -13.45
CA ALA A 331 -13.36 -0.85 -13.94
C ALA A 331 -13.61 0.13 -12.79
N ILE A 332 -12.93 1.29 -12.82
CA ILE A 332 -13.18 2.41 -11.91
C ILE A 332 -13.46 3.65 -12.74
N GLY A 333 -14.47 4.44 -12.39
CA GLY A 333 -14.74 5.66 -13.13
C GLY A 333 -16.00 6.39 -12.71
N TRP A 334 -16.31 7.49 -13.39
CA TRP A 334 -17.43 8.38 -13.07
C TRP A 334 -18.46 8.44 -14.20
N PHE A 335 -19.69 8.79 -13.83
CA PHE A 335 -20.80 9.12 -14.73
C PHE A 335 -21.44 10.43 -14.27
N ASP A 336 -21.64 11.35 -15.21
CA ASP A 336 -22.29 12.64 -14.96
C ASP A 336 -23.84 12.52 -14.94
N PRO A 337 -24.54 13.42 -14.24
CA PRO A 337 -25.99 13.54 -14.33
C PRO A 337 -26.46 13.80 -15.77
N VAL A 338 -27.66 13.34 -16.10
CA VAL A 338 -28.28 13.57 -17.43
C VAL A 338 -29.40 14.59 -17.33
N SER A 339 -29.55 15.42 -18.36
CA SER A 339 -30.58 16.47 -18.44
C SER A 339 -31.92 15.99 -19.02
N ALA A 340 -31.91 14.91 -19.81
CA ALA A 340 -33.10 14.35 -20.43
C ALA A 340 -33.19 12.82 -20.25
N GLU A 341 -34.42 12.31 -20.22
CA GLU A 341 -34.69 10.88 -20.12
C GLU A 341 -34.33 10.18 -21.44
N GLY A 342 -33.40 9.21 -21.38
CA GLY A 342 -32.94 8.44 -22.55
C GLY A 342 -31.57 8.82 -23.10
N ASP A 343 -30.99 9.94 -22.65
CA ASP A 343 -29.62 10.32 -23.02
C ASP A 343 -28.57 9.45 -22.30
N LEU A 344 -27.47 9.17 -22.98
CA LEU A 344 -26.29 8.57 -22.35
C LEU A 344 -25.51 9.66 -21.61
N PRO A 345 -25.13 9.43 -20.33
CA PRO A 345 -24.30 10.37 -19.60
C PRO A 345 -22.91 10.45 -20.22
N ASP A 346 -22.24 11.59 -20.06
CA ASP A 346 -20.79 11.63 -20.18
C ASP A 346 -20.19 10.79 -19.04
N PHE A 347 -19.20 9.97 -19.37
CA PHE A 347 -18.55 9.09 -18.40
C PHE A 347 -17.11 8.79 -18.79
N CYS A 348 -16.32 8.37 -17.81
CA CYS A 348 -14.97 7.89 -18.04
C CYS A 348 -14.67 6.73 -17.12
N LEU A 349 -14.31 5.58 -17.69
CA LEU A 349 -13.90 4.38 -16.99
C LEU A 349 -12.44 4.07 -17.30
N ALA A 350 -11.67 3.78 -16.26
CA ALA A 350 -10.30 3.31 -16.33
C ALA A 350 -10.21 1.83 -15.96
N VAL A 351 -9.17 1.17 -16.45
CA VAL A 351 -8.87 -0.21 -16.05
C VAL A 351 -8.02 -0.15 -14.77
N PRO A 352 -8.52 -0.58 -13.60
CA PRO A 352 -7.78 -0.53 -12.35
C PRO A 352 -6.61 -1.52 -12.35
N ILE A 353 -5.45 -1.00 -12.74
CA ILE A 353 -4.13 -1.63 -12.62
C ILE A 353 -3.24 -0.72 -11.78
N ARG A 354 -2.21 -1.30 -11.13
CA ARG A 354 -1.48 -0.61 -10.06
C ARG A 354 -2.45 -0.11 -8.99
N THR A 355 -3.36 -0.97 -8.58
CA THR A 355 -4.46 -0.65 -7.66
C THR A 355 -4.31 -1.46 -6.39
N LEU A 356 -4.25 -0.78 -5.25
CA LEU A 356 -4.26 -1.35 -3.92
C LEU A 356 -5.70 -1.39 -3.42
N GLN A 357 -6.07 -2.51 -2.81
CA GLN A 357 -7.30 -2.62 -2.03
C GLN A 357 -6.93 -2.84 -0.57
N LEU A 358 -7.33 -1.91 0.30
CA LEU A 358 -7.08 -1.94 1.73
C LEU A 358 -8.37 -2.30 2.47
N GLN A 359 -8.29 -3.34 3.29
CA GLN A 359 -9.35 -3.73 4.21
C GLN A 359 -9.54 -2.68 5.33
N PRO A 360 -10.66 -2.71 6.08
CA PRO A 360 -10.83 -1.86 7.24
C PRO A 360 -9.69 -2.04 8.24
N ALA A 361 -9.41 -0.99 9.02
CA ALA A 361 -8.34 -1.05 10.00
C ALA A 361 -8.66 -2.09 11.08
N ILE A 362 -7.69 -2.95 11.37
CA ILE A 362 -7.70 -3.88 12.49
C ILE A 362 -6.62 -3.46 13.49
N GLN A 363 -6.84 -3.77 14.75
CA GLN A 363 -5.86 -3.58 15.82
C GLN A 363 -5.70 -4.91 16.55
N ASP A 364 -4.46 -5.40 16.56
CA ASP A 364 -4.07 -6.58 17.32
C ASP A 364 -2.71 -6.32 18.00
N ALA A 365 -2.01 -7.36 18.47
CA ALA A 365 -0.70 -7.23 19.11
C ALA A 365 0.39 -6.57 18.23
N LYS A 366 0.17 -6.47 16.91
CA LYS A 366 1.00 -5.76 15.94
C LYS A 366 0.78 -4.23 15.95
N GLY A 367 -0.27 -3.74 16.60
CA GLY A 367 -0.76 -2.37 16.47
C GLY A 367 -1.91 -2.27 15.47
N ARG A 368 -2.25 -1.05 15.06
CA ARG A 368 -3.32 -0.72 14.12
C ARG A 368 -2.80 -0.67 12.69
N TYR A 369 -3.36 -1.49 11.81
CA TYR A 369 -2.98 -1.58 10.41
C TYR A 369 -4.17 -2.02 9.55
N ARG A 370 -3.98 -2.01 8.22
CA ARG A 370 -4.95 -2.50 7.23
C ARG A 370 -4.28 -3.57 6.40
N ARG A 371 -4.96 -4.70 6.19
CA ARG A 371 -4.50 -5.70 5.21
C ARG A 371 -4.74 -5.16 3.80
N GLY A 372 -3.71 -5.18 2.99
CA GLY A 372 -3.69 -4.66 1.63
C GLY A 372 -3.40 -5.75 0.61
N VAL A 373 -4.00 -5.61 -0.57
CA VAL A 373 -3.75 -6.47 -1.72
C VAL A 373 -3.43 -5.62 -2.95
N LEU A 374 -2.39 -5.98 -3.69
CA LEU A 374 -2.05 -5.43 -5.00
C LEU A 374 -2.04 -6.55 -6.03
N GLY A 375 -2.81 -6.40 -7.10
CA GLY A 375 -2.74 -7.29 -8.26
C GLY A 375 -1.56 -6.93 -9.18
N VAL A 376 -0.83 -7.95 -9.61
CA VAL A 376 0.32 -7.83 -10.53
C VAL A 376 0.22 -8.90 -11.60
N GLY A 377 0.58 -8.59 -12.84
CA GLY A 377 0.51 -9.57 -13.91
C GLY A 377 1.10 -9.13 -15.23
N ALA A 378 1.00 -10.05 -16.19
CA ALA A 378 1.56 -9.92 -17.52
C ALA A 378 0.63 -10.54 -18.59
N GLY A 379 0.68 -9.97 -19.79
CA GLY A 379 -0.04 -10.50 -20.95
C GLY A 379 0.81 -11.54 -21.64
N ILE A 380 0.49 -12.81 -21.45
CA ILE A 380 1.29 -13.94 -21.94
C ILE A 380 0.85 -14.30 -23.35
N VAL A 381 1.82 -14.29 -24.28
CA VAL A 381 1.69 -14.77 -25.65
C VAL A 381 2.58 -16.01 -25.86
N TYR A 382 2.53 -16.64 -27.04
CA TYR A 382 3.27 -17.87 -27.31
C TYR A 382 4.80 -17.74 -27.08
N ASP A 383 5.35 -16.58 -27.45
CA ASP A 383 6.78 -16.25 -27.36
C ASP A 383 7.17 -15.56 -26.04
N SER A 384 6.28 -15.54 -25.04
CA SER A 384 6.60 -15.03 -23.70
C SER A 384 7.63 -15.92 -23.01
N ASP A 385 8.69 -15.30 -22.46
CA ASP A 385 9.69 -15.98 -21.63
C ASP A 385 9.28 -15.90 -20.15
N PRO A 386 9.12 -17.03 -19.44
CA PRO A 386 8.61 -17.01 -18.08
C PRO A 386 9.41 -16.15 -17.08
N GLN A 387 10.73 -16.07 -17.24
CA GLN A 387 11.59 -15.32 -16.32
C GLN A 387 11.46 -13.82 -16.57
N LEU A 388 11.50 -13.41 -17.84
CA LEU A 388 11.34 -11.99 -18.21
C LEU A 388 9.96 -11.46 -17.82
N GLU A 389 8.90 -12.26 -17.96
CA GLU A 389 7.54 -11.86 -17.55
C GLU A 389 7.42 -11.69 -16.02
N PHE A 390 8.14 -12.52 -15.24
CA PHE A 390 8.19 -12.36 -13.79
C PHE A 390 8.94 -11.07 -13.40
N GLU A 391 10.06 -10.78 -14.07
CA GLU A 391 10.82 -9.55 -13.87
C GLU A 391 9.99 -8.29 -14.23
N GLU A 392 9.23 -8.36 -15.32
CA GLU A 392 8.28 -7.30 -15.71
C GLU A 392 7.20 -7.10 -14.62
N CYS A 393 6.67 -8.17 -14.05
CA CYS A 393 5.73 -8.09 -12.94
C CYS A 393 6.34 -7.36 -11.73
N GLN A 394 7.58 -7.69 -11.35
CA GLN A 394 8.28 -7.01 -10.25
C GLN A 394 8.52 -5.53 -10.56
N LEU A 395 8.86 -5.20 -11.81
CA LEU A 395 9.02 -3.81 -12.25
C LEU A 395 7.71 -3.03 -12.14
N LYS A 396 6.58 -3.63 -12.55
CA LYS A 396 5.24 -3.04 -12.43
C LYS A 396 4.82 -2.83 -10.98
N ALA A 397 5.28 -3.67 -10.06
CA ALA A 397 5.00 -3.56 -8.62
C ALA A 397 5.92 -2.56 -7.89
N ARG A 398 7.02 -2.11 -8.50
CA ARG A 398 8.08 -1.29 -7.87
C ARG A 398 7.62 0.05 -7.31
N PHE A 399 6.52 0.59 -7.83
CA PHE A 399 5.93 1.82 -7.26
C PHE A 399 5.53 1.59 -5.78
N LEU A 400 5.03 0.40 -5.46
CA LEU A 400 4.70 -0.04 -4.10
C LEU A 400 5.91 -0.67 -3.39
N THR A 401 6.51 -1.71 -3.98
CA THR A 401 7.56 -2.50 -3.30
C THR A 401 8.86 -1.73 -3.07
N GLY A 402 9.12 -0.68 -3.86
CA GLY A 402 10.23 0.24 -3.66
C GLY A 402 9.89 1.46 -2.79
N LEU A 403 8.71 1.50 -2.16
CA LEU A 403 8.32 2.58 -1.24
C LEU A 403 9.13 2.43 0.05
N LEU A 404 10.19 3.24 0.17
CA LEU A 404 10.99 3.26 1.40
C LEU A 404 10.13 3.71 2.59
N PRO A 405 10.34 3.16 3.80
CA PRO A 405 9.68 3.69 4.99
C PRO A 405 10.15 5.12 5.28
N GLN A 406 9.40 5.82 6.13
CA GLN A 406 9.76 7.17 6.56
C GLN A 406 10.73 7.17 7.76
N VAL A 407 11.08 5.98 8.25
CA VAL A 407 11.89 5.78 9.44
C VAL A 407 12.99 4.76 9.18
N GLY A 408 14.16 4.99 9.75
CA GLY A 408 15.22 4.00 9.84
C GLY A 408 15.06 3.13 11.08
N LEU A 409 16.01 2.21 11.27
CA LEU A 409 16.15 1.39 12.47
C LEU A 409 17.42 1.76 13.22
N ILE A 410 17.39 1.54 14.53
CA ILE A 410 18.55 1.73 15.38
C ILE A 410 18.76 0.53 16.29
N GLU A 411 20.02 0.25 16.57
CA GLU A 411 20.43 -0.63 17.64
C GLU A 411 21.36 0.11 18.59
N THR A 412 21.27 -0.23 19.88
CA THR A 412 22.13 0.34 20.91
C THR A 412 22.46 -0.77 21.88
N MET A 413 23.75 -1.07 22.03
CA MET A 413 24.26 -2.27 22.68
C MET A 413 25.41 -1.93 23.62
N MET A 414 25.53 -2.70 24.70
CA MET A 414 26.71 -2.70 25.56
C MET A 414 27.77 -3.62 24.95
N ALA A 415 29.00 -3.13 24.87
CA ALA A 415 30.18 -3.96 24.66
C ALA A 415 31.12 -3.86 25.86
N ASP A 416 31.64 -5.00 26.30
CA ASP A 416 32.57 -5.13 27.42
C ASP A 416 33.54 -6.28 27.15
N GLY A 417 34.80 -6.14 27.55
CA GLY A 417 35.83 -7.17 27.33
C GLY A 417 36.03 -7.57 25.86
N GLY A 418 35.76 -6.67 24.90
CA GLY A 418 35.85 -6.97 23.47
C GLY A 418 34.66 -7.75 22.89
N GLU A 419 33.58 -7.94 23.66
CA GLU A 419 32.38 -8.66 23.22
C GLU A 419 31.12 -7.80 23.36
N ILE A 420 30.15 -8.02 22.47
CA ILE A 420 28.85 -7.35 22.50
C ILE A 420 27.84 -8.20 23.25
N ARG A 421 27.22 -7.64 24.28
CA ARG A 421 26.22 -8.35 25.08
C ARG A 421 24.97 -8.66 24.23
N HIS A 422 24.49 -9.91 24.31
CA HIS A 422 23.29 -10.39 23.60
C HIS A 422 23.29 -10.12 22.08
N THR A 423 24.46 -10.16 21.43
CA THR A 423 24.63 -9.74 20.03
C THR A 423 23.62 -10.37 19.05
N GLU A 424 23.33 -11.67 19.16
CA GLU A 424 22.38 -12.36 18.27
C GLU A 424 20.95 -11.82 18.39
N LEU A 425 20.51 -11.42 19.60
CA LEU A 425 19.17 -10.84 19.78
C LEU A 425 19.05 -9.49 19.07
N HIS A 426 20.13 -8.71 19.04
CA HIS A 426 20.16 -7.42 18.36
C HIS A 426 20.15 -7.58 16.84
N TRP A 427 20.98 -8.47 16.29
CA TRP A 427 20.99 -8.76 14.86
C TRP A 427 19.68 -9.36 14.37
N GLN A 428 19.09 -10.29 15.14
CA GLN A 428 17.78 -10.85 14.83
C GLN A 428 16.71 -9.76 14.78
N ARG A 429 16.66 -8.85 15.77
CA ARG A 429 15.67 -7.77 15.78
C ARG A 429 15.86 -6.80 14.61
N LEU A 430 17.11 -6.42 14.31
CA LEU A 430 17.42 -5.54 13.18
C LEU A 430 16.97 -6.17 11.86
N ARG A 431 17.33 -7.43 11.61
CA ARG A 431 16.95 -8.17 10.39
C ARG A 431 15.44 -8.31 10.27
N THR A 432 14.75 -8.73 11.34
CA THR A 432 13.30 -8.91 11.34
C THR A 432 12.59 -7.57 11.08
N SER A 433 13.01 -6.49 11.75
CA SER A 433 12.38 -5.17 11.56
C SER A 433 12.65 -4.61 10.17
N ALA A 434 13.85 -4.81 9.61
CA ALA A 434 14.19 -4.37 8.27
C ALA A 434 13.34 -5.09 7.22
N ALA A 435 13.19 -6.42 7.34
CA ALA A 435 12.34 -7.21 6.47
C ALA A 435 10.86 -6.81 6.57
N VAL A 436 10.35 -6.61 7.78
CA VAL A 436 8.95 -6.21 8.02
C VAL A 436 8.67 -4.83 7.43
N LEU A 437 9.54 -3.84 7.62
CA LEU A 437 9.33 -2.46 7.15
C LEU A 437 9.78 -2.22 5.70
N GLY A 438 10.29 -3.25 5.02
CA GLY A 438 10.81 -3.13 3.65
C GLY A 438 12.09 -2.28 3.54
N ILE A 439 12.90 -2.19 4.60
CA ILE A 439 14.22 -1.54 4.55
C ILE A 439 15.21 -2.50 3.88
N PRO A 440 15.88 -2.10 2.78
CA PRO A 440 16.86 -2.95 2.12
C PRO A 440 18.00 -3.34 3.07
N LEU A 441 18.20 -4.64 3.26
CA LEU A 441 19.31 -5.19 4.04
C LEU A 441 19.63 -6.59 3.53
N ALA A 442 20.51 -6.67 2.53
CA ALA A 442 20.92 -7.96 1.97
C ALA A 442 21.79 -8.75 2.96
N ASP A 443 21.77 -10.08 2.87
CA ASP A 443 22.52 -10.95 3.78
C ASP A 443 24.04 -10.65 3.78
N GLN A 444 24.60 -10.33 2.60
CA GLN A 444 26.00 -9.93 2.49
C GLN A 444 26.29 -8.59 3.19
N GLN A 445 25.38 -7.62 3.10
CA GLN A 445 25.50 -6.33 3.77
C GLN A 445 25.40 -6.49 5.29
N LEU A 446 24.47 -7.31 5.76
CA LEU A 446 24.33 -7.64 7.18
C LEU A 446 25.59 -8.32 7.73
N ALA A 447 26.16 -9.26 6.98
CA ALA A 447 27.41 -9.94 7.36
C ALA A 447 28.58 -8.95 7.47
N ALA A 448 28.74 -8.06 6.49
CA ALA A 448 29.78 -7.02 6.51
C ALA A 448 29.62 -6.03 7.69
N LEU A 449 28.38 -5.58 7.94
CA LEU A 449 28.07 -4.70 9.07
C LEU A 449 28.39 -5.37 10.41
N ARG A 450 28.10 -6.67 10.54
CA ARG A 450 28.40 -7.46 11.72
C ARG A 450 29.91 -7.55 11.96
N GLU A 451 30.66 -7.95 10.94
CA GLU A 451 32.12 -8.04 11.01
C GLU A 451 32.76 -6.69 11.38
N GLN A 452 32.34 -5.60 10.73
CA GLN A 452 32.82 -4.25 11.03
C GLN A 452 32.57 -3.89 12.51
N THR A 453 31.37 -4.16 13.02
CA THR A 453 30.99 -3.84 14.40
C THR A 453 31.83 -4.64 15.41
N GLU A 454 32.02 -5.93 15.17
CA GLU A 454 32.83 -6.81 16.01
C GLU A 454 34.31 -6.36 16.03
N ASN A 455 34.87 -5.97 14.88
CA ASN A 455 36.23 -5.48 14.79
C ASN A 455 36.43 -4.15 15.54
N MET A 456 35.48 -3.21 15.43
CA MET A 456 35.52 -1.95 16.18
C MET A 456 35.52 -2.19 17.70
N VAL A 457 34.69 -3.12 18.17
CA VAL A 457 34.61 -3.47 19.59
C VAL A 457 35.90 -4.13 20.09
N LYS A 458 36.47 -5.06 19.33
CA LYS A 458 37.75 -5.70 19.66
C LYS A 458 38.89 -4.68 19.76
N MET A 459 38.92 -3.69 18.87
CA MET A 459 39.92 -2.62 18.88
C MET A 459 39.82 -1.69 20.11
N ALA A 460 38.62 -1.51 20.67
CA ALA A 460 38.41 -0.69 21.87
C ALA A 460 38.92 -1.33 23.17
N GLY A 461 39.30 -2.62 23.14
CA GLY A 461 39.92 -3.32 24.26
C GLY A 461 38.95 -3.57 25.42
N SER A 462 39.46 -3.46 26.66
CA SER A 462 38.73 -3.81 27.89
C SER A 462 37.82 -2.70 28.43
N GLN A 463 37.70 -1.55 27.75
CA GLN A 463 36.86 -0.46 28.23
C GLN A 463 35.42 -0.66 27.75
N ALA A 464 34.45 -0.60 28.68
CA ALA A 464 33.04 -0.64 28.35
C ALA A 464 32.63 0.43 27.32
N GLN A 465 32.00 -0.01 26.23
CA GLN A 465 31.54 0.85 25.13
C GLN A 465 30.03 0.76 24.94
N ARG A 466 29.43 1.88 24.56
CA ARG A 466 28.14 1.93 23.87
C ARG A 466 28.37 1.77 22.37
N VAL A 467 27.86 0.68 21.82
CA VAL A 467 27.79 0.46 20.36
C VAL A 467 26.44 0.95 19.86
N ARG A 468 26.43 1.77 18.80
CA ARG A 468 25.23 2.24 18.13
C ARG A 468 25.28 1.85 16.66
N ILE A 469 24.24 1.19 16.19
CA ILE A 469 24.02 0.95 14.76
C ILE A 469 22.81 1.75 14.34
N GLN A 470 22.87 2.34 13.15
CA GLN A 470 21.73 2.98 12.51
C GLN A 470 21.64 2.46 11.08
N LEU A 471 20.46 1.96 10.71
CA LEU A 471 20.09 1.55 9.36
C LEU A 471 19.09 2.58 8.84
N GLN A 472 19.46 3.30 7.79
CA GLN A 472 18.63 4.32 7.15
C GLN A 472 17.51 3.67 6.33
N PRO A 473 16.44 4.41 6.00
CA PRO A 473 15.34 3.88 5.19
C PRO A 473 15.76 3.30 3.82
N ASP A 474 16.82 3.84 3.22
CA ASP A 474 17.38 3.41 1.94
C ASP A 474 18.31 2.19 2.05
N GLY A 475 18.51 1.68 3.26
CA GLY A 475 19.39 0.55 3.55
C GLY A 475 20.83 0.95 3.89
N GLN A 476 21.23 2.23 3.83
CA GLN A 476 22.57 2.63 4.27
C GLN A 476 22.73 2.38 5.77
N SER A 477 23.83 1.78 6.17
CA SER A 477 24.08 1.41 7.57
C SER A 477 25.37 2.01 8.10
N ILE A 478 25.35 2.48 9.35
CA ILE A 478 26.53 2.95 10.07
C ILE A 478 26.60 2.32 11.46
N ALA A 479 27.80 1.90 11.86
CA ALA A 479 28.13 1.45 13.21
C ALA A 479 29.12 2.42 13.87
N GLN A 480 28.88 2.76 15.13
CA GLN A 480 29.72 3.68 15.92
C GLN A 480 29.89 3.17 17.34
N THR A 481 31.04 3.43 17.94
CA THR A 481 31.35 3.10 19.34
C THR A 481 31.64 4.38 20.12
N PHE A 482 31.14 4.43 21.37
CA PHE A 482 31.35 5.54 22.29
C PHE A 482 31.71 5.00 23.66
N PRO A 483 32.60 5.65 24.44
CA PRO A 483 32.82 5.28 25.82
C PRO A 483 31.51 5.28 26.61
N LEU A 484 31.25 4.23 27.40
CA LEU A 484 30.07 4.20 28.25
C LEU A 484 30.31 5.05 29.51
N ALA A 485 29.63 6.20 29.60
CA ALA A 485 29.65 7.01 30.82
C ALA A 485 29.07 6.23 32.02
N PRO A 486 29.52 6.45 33.26
CA PRO A 486 28.85 5.90 34.45
C PRO A 486 27.43 6.45 34.62
N LEU A 487 26.61 5.81 35.45
CA LEU A 487 25.32 6.40 35.85
C LEU A 487 25.58 7.59 36.78
N SER A 488 24.94 8.73 36.51
CA SER A 488 25.10 9.97 37.30
C SER A 488 24.37 9.92 38.65
N THR A 489 24.34 8.77 39.32
CA THR A 489 23.70 8.57 40.63
C THR A 489 24.77 8.38 41.70
N PRO A 490 24.65 9.06 42.86
CA PRO A 490 25.55 8.83 43.99
C PRO A 490 25.60 7.36 44.39
N GLU A 491 26.76 6.91 44.89
CA GLU A 491 26.89 5.56 45.46
C GLU A 491 25.81 5.34 46.53
N ASN A 492 25.10 4.21 46.44
CA ASN A 492 24.01 3.78 47.34
C ASN A 492 22.66 4.51 47.20
N VAL A 493 22.45 5.32 46.14
CA VAL A 493 21.13 5.89 45.82
C VAL A 493 20.56 5.22 44.57
N LEU A 494 19.34 4.69 44.67
CA LEU A 494 18.66 4.11 43.51
C LEU A 494 18.31 5.21 42.49
N PRO A 495 18.53 4.98 41.18
CA PRO A 495 18.04 5.89 40.15
C PRO A 495 16.52 6.04 40.26
N ARG A 496 16.02 7.24 39.99
CA ARG A 496 14.58 7.52 40.00
C ARG A 496 13.99 7.49 38.59
N PHE A 497 12.70 7.27 38.44
CA PHE A 497 11.98 7.54 37.20
C PHE A 497 10.70 8.31 37.50
N ILE A 498 10.21 9.06 36.53
CA ILE A 498 8.93 9.80 36.59
C ILE A 498 7.96 9.25 35.55
N LEU A 499 6.69 9.68 35.61
CA LEU A 499 5.76 9.44 34.51
C LEU A 499 5.94 10.53 33.45
N ALA A 500 5.90 10.14 32.17
CA ALA A 500 5.89 11.08 31.07
C ALA A 500 4.51 11.76 30.97
N ASP A 501 4.49 13.05 30.64
CA ASP A 501 3.24 13.80 30.40
C ASP A 501 2.53 13.35 29.12
N GLN A 502 3.29 12.74 28.19
CA GLN A 502 2.79 12.30 26.89
C GLN A 502 2.16 10.92 27.00
N ILE A 503 1.02 10.73 26.32
CA ILE A 503 0.32 9.46 26.21
C ILE A 503 0.69 8.82 24.87
N LEU A 504 1.17 7.57 24.91
CA LEU A 504 1.43 6.78 23.70
C LEU A 504 0.14 6.11 23.20
N ASN A 505 0.04 5.88 21.90
CA ASN A 505 -1.05 5.14 21.32
C ASN A 505 -0.66 3.66 21.20
N SER A 506 -1.30 2.78 21.96
CA SER A 506 -1.01 1.34 21.94
C SER A 506 -1.17 0.70 20.55
N GLY A 507 -2.01 1.30 19.71
CA GLY A 507 -2.23 0.95 18.32
C GLY A 507 -1.18 1.51 17.33
N ASP A 508 -0.14 2.24 17.74
CA ASP A 508 0.90 2.66 16.80
C ASP A 508 1.76 1.46 16.37
N TYR A 509 1.63 1.11 15.09
CA TYR A 509 2.31 0.00 14.43
C TYR A 509 3.85 0.07 14.57
N LEU A 510 4.43 1.27 14.68
CA LEU A 510 5.88 1.46 14.71
C LEU A 510 6.50 1.23 16.10
N LEU A 511 5.71 1.21 17.19
CA LEU A 511 6.22 1.06 18.57
C LEU A 511 6.96 -0.27 18.79
N ARG A 512 6.58 -1.32 18.05
CA ARG A 512 7.22 -2.64 18.11
C ARG A 512 8.61 -2.68 17.44
N HIS A 513 8.97 -1.63 16.71
CA HIS A 513 10.24 -1.51 16.00
C HIS A 513 11.11 -0.44 16.65
N LYS A 514 12.40 -0.73 16.80
CA LYS A 514 13.34 0.25 17.35
C LYS A 514 13.75 1.24 16.26
N THR A 515 12.87 2.19 15.96
CA THR A 515 13.04 3.09 14.82
C THR A 515 13.87 4.33 15.15
N THR A 516 14.20 5.13 14.13
CA THR A 516 14.76 6.48 14.29
C THR A 516 13.71 7.53 14.68
N PHE A 517 12.42 7.21 14.64
CA PHE A 517 11.34 8.12 15.05
C PHE A 517 11.20 8.11 16.56
N ARG A 518 12.01 8.95 17.23
CA ARG A 518 12.20 8.91 18.67
C ARG A 518 12.04 10.25 19.38
N ALA A 519 11.52 11.28 18.72
CA ALA A 519 11.40 12.62 19.31
C ALA A 519 10.68 12.58 20.68
N VAL A 520 9.50 11.95 20.73
CA VAL A 520 8.72 11.72 21.95
C VAL A 520 9.56 11.06 23.07
N TYR A 521 10.26 9.97 22.74
CA TYR A 521 11.12 9.26 23.69
C TYR A 521 12.30 10.10 24.15
N ASP A 522 12.95 10.81 23.23
CA ASP A 522 14.12 11.63 23.50
C ASP A 522 13.79 12.84 24.37
N ASP A 523 12.65 13.47 24.13
CA ASP A 523 12.17 14.58 24.93
C ASP A 523 11.78 14.12 26.35
N ALA A 524 11.13 12.95 26.46
CA ALA A 524 10.74 12.39 27.75
C ALA A 524 11.93 12.06 28.67
N TRP A 525 12.97 11.36 28.18
CA TRP A 525 14.11 11.03 29.04
C TRP A 525 14.97 12.27 29.35
N ARG A 526 15.05 13.25 28.45
CA ARG A 526 15.73 14.54 28.73
C ARG A 526 14.99 15.34 29.78
N ALA A 527 13.66 15.40 29.71
CA ALA A 527 12.83 16.05 30.72
C ALA A 527 12.98 15.37 32.09
N ALA A 528 13.05 14.04 32.12
CA ALA A 528 13.35 13.29 33.35
C ALA A 528 14.73 13.64 33.92
N GLU A 529 15.77 13.71 33.09
CA GLU A 529 17.12 14.08 33.54
C GLU A 529 17.17 15.48 34.16
N GLN A 530 16.43 16.45 33.60
CA GLN A 530 16.32 17.80 34.16
C GLN A 530 15.68 17.81 35.56
N GLN A 531 14.84 16.82 35.87
CA GLN A 531 14.21 16.63 37.19
C GLN A 531 15.03 15.71 38.11
N GLY A 532 16.24 15.32 37.70
CA GLY A 532 17.10 14.42 38.45
C GLY A 532 16.59 12.96 38.49
N ALA A 533 15.84 12.55 37.47
CA ALA A 533 15.41 11.18 37.22
C ALA A 533 16.18 10.57 36.04
N PHE A 534 16.27 9.24 36.00
CA PHE A 534 16.97 8.48 34.97
C PHE A 534 16.17 8.36 33.67
N ASP A 535 14.85 8.23 33.77
CA ASP A 535 13.96 8.06 32.61
C ASP A 535 12.53 8.51 32.96
N ALA A 536 11.71 8.69 31.95
CA ALA A 536 10.27 8.90 32.08
C ALA A 536 9.53 7.72 31.46
N VAL A 537 8.67 7.06 32.23
CA VAL A 537 7.82 5.94 31.80
C VAL A 537 6.50 6.49 31.28
N PHE A 538 6.10 6.04 30.09
CA PHE A 538 4.87 6.49 29.45
C PHE A 538 3.64 5.73 29.95
N GLN A 539 2.48 6.31 29.69
CA GLN A 539 1.19 5.63 29.76
C GLN A 539 0.58 5.58 28.37
N ASN A 540 -0.27 4.58 28.11
CA ASN A 540 -1.09 4.53 26.90
C ASN A 540 -2.50 5.10 27.13
N GLU A 541 -3.31 5.14 26.07
CA GLU A 541 -4.69 5.65 26.08
C GLU A 541 -5.64 4.90 27.02
N HIS A 542 -5.25 3.71 27.49
CA HIS A 542 -5.99 2.90 28.45
C HIS A 542 -5.54 3.11 29.91
N GLY A 543 -4.55 3.98 30.15
CA GLY A 543 -3.95 4.17 31.47
C GLY A 543 -3.00 3.05 31.89
N HIS A 544 -2.59 2.18 30.96
CA HIS A 544 -1.55 1.19 31.21
C HIS A 544 -0.17 1.82 31.03
N LEU A 545 0.78 1.45 31.88
CA LEU A 545 2.18 1.81 31.79
C LEU A 545 2.84 1.05 30.65
N THR A 546 3.68 1.74 29.91
CA THR A 546 4.39 1.18 28.76
C THR A 546 5.90 1.17 29.03
N GLU A 547 6.71 1.55 28.05
CA GLU A 547 8.16 1.66 28.19
C GLU A 547 8.56 3.07 28.66
N GLY A 548 9.84 3.29 28.91
CA GLY A 548 10.41 4.62 29.12
C GLY A 548 11.09 5.16 27.86
N GLY A 549 11.57 6.41 27.92
CA GLY A 549 12.31 7.06 26.84
C GLY A 549 13.53 6.26 26.36
N ARG A 550 14.16 5.49 27.27
CA ARG A 550 15.32 4.63 26.97
C ARG A 550 15.36 3.33 27.75
N SER A 551 14.24 2.86 28.30
CA SER A 551 14.18 1.67 29.14
C SER A 551 12.85 0.92 29.03
N THR A 552 12.82 -0.31 29.52
CA THR A 552 11.59 -1.11 29.69
C THR A 552 11.32 -1.31 31.18
N LEU A 553 10.05 -1.24 31.56
CA LEU A 553 9.57 -1.39 32.93
C LEU A 553 9.44 -2.88 33.34
N LEU A 554 9.91 -3.17 34.55
CA LEU A 554 9.72 -4.43 35.27
C LEU A 554 9.21 -4.14 36.68
N VAL A 555 8.10 -4.75 37.07
CA VAL A 555 7.49 -4.56 38.39
C VAL A 555 7.34 -5.91 39.08
N LYS A 556 7.78 -6.01 40.33
CA LYS A 556 7.60 -7.20 41.15
C LYS A 556 6.34 -7.09 42.01
N LEU A 557 5.41 -8.02 41.83
CA LEU A 557 4.17 -8.12 42.58
C LEU A 557 4.00 -9.55 43.07
N GLN A 558 3.70 -9.73 44.35
CA GLN A 558 3.42 -11.04 44.95
C GLN A 558 4.53 -12.07 44.65
N GLY A 559 5.79 -11.65 44.77
CA GLY A 559 6.96 -12.49 44.49
C GLY A 559 7.29 -12.71 43.00
N GLN A 560 6.47 -12.26 42.05
CA GLN A 560 6.64 -12.49 40.61
C GLN A 560 6.96 -11.20 39.85
N TRP A 561 7.78 -11.30 38.79
CA TRP A 561 8.11 -10.16 37.92
C TRP A 561 7.13 -10.04 36.76
N PHE A 562 6.72 -8.81 36.47
CA PHE A 562 5.82 -8.47 35.38
C PHE A 562 6.41 -7.37 34.48
N THR A 563 6.08 -7.42 33.19
CA THR A 563 6.38 -6.38 32.20
C THR A 563 5.14 -6.11 31.34
N PRO A 564 4.93 -4.89 30.82
CA PRO A 564 3.79 -4.63 29.95
C PRO A 564 3.81 -5.53 28.70
N PRO A 565 2.67 -6.10 28.26
CA PRO A 565 2.56 -6.86 27.01
C PRO A 565 2.81 -5.98 25.79
N LEU A 566 3.19 -6.59 24.65
CA LEU A 566 3.36 -5.86 23.38
C LEU A 566 2.08 -5.13 22.94
N SER A 567 0.91 -5.67 23.29
CA SER A 567 -0.40 -5.06 23.03
C SER A 567 -0.63 -3.73 23.75
N ASP A 568 0.17 -3.40 24.77
CA ASP A 568 0.11 -2.09 25.44
C ASP A 568 0.96 -1.02 24.72
N GLY A 569 1.61 -1.35 23.60
CA GLY A 569 2.42 -0.41 22.81
C GLY A 569 3.85 -0.29 23.34
N VAL A 570 4.52 -1.42 23.56
CA VAL A 570 5.93 -1.44 23.98
C VAL A 570 6.83 -2.10 22.94
N LEU A 571 8.09 -1.67 22.90
CA LEU A 571 9.11 -2.30 22.08
C LEU A 571 9.37 -3.75 22.51
N ALA A 572 9.57 -4.65 21.54
CA ALA A 572 10.17 -5.97 21.74
C ALA A 572 11.67 -5.84 22.09
N GLY A 573 11.96 -5.32 23.28
CA GLY A 573 13.31 -5.06 23.78
C GLY A 573 14.15 -6.34 23.96
N THR A 574 15.43 -6.32 23.60
CA THR A 574 16.34 -7.47 23.82
C THR A 574 16.50 -7.80 25.30
N MET A 575 16.63 -6.79 26.17
CA MET A 575 16.67 -7.01 27.62
C MET A 575 15.33 -7.42 28.23
N ARG A 576 14.22 -6.95 27.66
CA ARG A 576 12.87 -7.41 28.03
C ARG A 576 12.75 -8.91 27.76
N ARG A 577 13.10 -9.34 26.55
CA ARG A 577 13.14 -10.75 26.15
C ARG A 577 14.05 -11.56 27.09
N TYR A 578 15.25 -11.07 27.38
CA TYR A 578 16.15 -11.71 28.34
C TYR A 578 15.49 -11.89 29.73
N ALA A 579 14.84 -10.85 30.26
CA ALA A 579 14.15 -10.90 31.55
C ALA A 579 12.96 -11.88 31.58
N MET A 580 12.28 -12.06 30.44
CA MET A 580 11.19 -13.04 30.32
C MET A 580 11.71 -14.49 30.24
N GLU A 581 12.82 -14.70 29.53
CA GLU A 581 13.33 -16.05 29.22
C GLU A 581 14.27 -16.62 30.29
N ASN A 582 14.90 -15.78 31.13
CA ASN A 582 16.01 -16.21 31.99
C ASN A 582 15.74 -16.00 33.49
N ALA A 583 16.20 -16.94 34.30
CA ALA A 583 16.24 -16.81 35.76
C ALA A 583 17.25 -15.73 36.20
N PRO A 584 17.04 -15.04 37.34
CA PRO A 584 15.95 -15.21 38.30
C PRO A 584 14.68 -14.39 37.96
N TRP A 585 14.62 -13.77 36.78
CA TRP A 585 13.56 -12.83 36.43
C TRP A 585 12.27 -13.54 36.01
N GLN A 586 12.35 -14.38 34.96
CA GLN A 586 11.21 -15.10 34.37
C GLN A 586 9.94 -14.25 34.32
N ALA A 587 10.09 -13.00 33.86
CA ALA A 587 9.03 -12.01 33.90
C ALA A 587 7.87 -12.41 33.00
N GLN A 588 6.64 -12.22 33.48
CA GLN A 588 5.42 -12.48 32.73
C GLN A 588 4.83 -11.19 32.18
N GLU A 589 4.11 -11.31 31.06
CA GLU A 589 3.40 -10.17 30.49
C GLU A 589 2.11 -9.91 31.27
N ARG A 590 1.92 -8.66 31.71
CA ARG A 590 0.69 -8.19 32.36
C ARG A 590 0.58 -6.69 32.15
N SER A 591 -0.60 -6.20 31.80
CA SER A 591 -0.86 -4.75 31.76
C SER A 591 -0.69 -4.17 33.16
N LEU A 592 0.21 -3.18 33.28
CA LEU A 592 0.58 -2.54 34.53
C LEU A 592 -0.04 -1.15 34.59
N THR A 593 -0.41 -0.69 35.77
CA THR A 593 -0.99 0.63 36.01
C THR A 593 -0.18 1.38 37.07
N VAL A 594 -0.48 2.67 37.25
CA VAL A 594 0.13 3.46 38.34
C VAL A 594 -0.12 2.83 39.72
N HIS A 595 -1.28 2.18 39.91
CA HIS A 595 -1.57 1.47 41.16
C HIS A 595 -0.63 0.28 41.40
N ASP A 596 -0.22 -0.41 40.33
CA ASP A 596 0.75 -1.51 40.44
C ASP A 596 2.14 -0.98 40.86
N LEU A 597 2.49 0.27 40.53
CA LEU A 597 3.73 0.89 41.04
C LEU A 597 3.65 1.19 42.55
N GLU A 598 2.48 1.61 43.03
CA GLU A 598 2.23 1.84 44.48
C GLU A 598 2.32 0.53 45.28
N ALA A 599 1.86 -0.57 44.69
CA ALA A 599 1.84 -1.90 45.30
C ALA A 599 3.14 -2.71 45.10
N ALA A 600 4.11 -2.18 44.36
CA ALA A 600 5.31 -2.91 43.94
C ALA A 600 6.22 -3.28 45.13
N GLU A 601 6.63 -4.56 45.19
CA GLU A 601 7.69 -5.02 46.11
C GLU A 601 9.06 -4.50 45.67
N ALA A 602 9.26 -4.40 44.35
CA ALA A 602 10.46 -3.87 43.72
C ALA A 602 10.12 -3.38 42.31
N ILE A 603 10.81 -2.33 41.86
CA ILE A 603 10.70 -1.81 40.50
C ILE A 603 12.09 -1.82 39.88
N CYS A 604 12.17 -2.33 38.65
CA CYS A 604 13.37 -2.31 37.85
C CYS A 604 13.11 -1.63 36.50
N LEU A 605 14.12 -0.95 36.00
CA LEU A 605 14.21 -0.61 34.58
C LEU A 605 15.26 -1.51 33.94
N CYS A 606 15.06 -1.79 32.65
CA CYS A 606 16.07 -2.50 31.89
C CYS A 606 16.33 -1.88 30.52
N ASN A 607 17.59 -1.93 30.09
CA ASN A 607 17.98 -1.61 28.72
C ASN A 607 19.29 -2.29 28.35
N ALA A 608 19.58 -2.38 27.05
CA ALA A 608 20.74 -3.09 26.52
C ALA A 608 22.10 -2.51 26.95
N LEU A 609 22.14 -1.27 27.50
CA LEU A 609 23.38 -0.64 27.97
C LEU A 609 23.70 -0.96 29.42
N ARG A 610 22.69 -0.96 30.28
CA ARG A 610 22.84 -1.06 31.74
C ARG A 610 22.39 -2.41 32.30
N GLY A 611 21.80 -3.27 31.49
CA GLY A 611 21.17 -4.50 31.96
C GLY A 611 19.88 -4.18 32.73
N ILE A 612 19.59 -4.95 33.76
CA ILE A 612 18.44 -4.75 34.65
C ILE A 612 18.94 -4.15 35.96
N PHE A 613 18.34 -3.05 36.41
CA PHE A 613 18.74 -2.36 37.63
C PHE A 613 17.52 -1.84 38.39
N ALA A 614 17.61 -1.84 39.73
CA ALA A 614 16.55 -1.35 40.60
C ALA A 614 16.41 0.18 40.50
N VAL A 615 15.17 0.65 40.60
CA VAL A 615 14.83 2.08 40.55
C VAL A 615 13.78 2.44 41.59
N GLN A 616 13.63 3.73 41.85
CA GLN A 616 12.53 4.28 42.64
C GLN A 616 11.60 5.11 41.75
N TRP A 617 10.30 4.94 41.91
CA TRP A 617 9.33 5.82 41.27
C TRP A 617 9.24 7.13 42.06
N GLN A 618 9.39 8.26 41.36
CA GLN A 618 9.14 9.59 41.89
C GLN A 618 7.75 10.04 41.42
N ARG A 619 6.86 10.21 42.39
CA ARG A 619 5.49 10.67 42.19
C ARG A 619 5.42 12.14 41.79
#